data_AF-A0A086K8S2-F1
#
_entry.id   AF-A0A086K8S2-F1
#
_cell.length_a   1.000
_cell.length_b   1.000
_cell.length_c   1.000
_cell.angle_alpha   90.00
_cell.angle_beta   90.00
_cell.angle_gamma   90.00
#
_symmetry.space_group_name_H-M   'P 1'
#
loop_
_entity.id
_entity.type
_entity.pdbx_description
1 polymer ?
#
loop_
_entity_poly.entity_id
_entity_poly.type
_entity_poly.pdbx_seq_one_letter_code
_entity_poly.pdbx_strand_id
1 'polypeptide(L)'
;ACIRCPLHRYVISIETGESFYQPVEFVKCPRTGKMLPVPLPWKSKGVKQRPHMAKVEGQRVWISLVARTQPIASDKYAVATLNRE
;
A
#
# COMPACT_ATOMS: atom_id res chain seq x y z
N ALA A 1 8.16 -2.31 6.70
CA ALA A 1 7.24 -1.29 7.26
C ALA A 1 6.15 -0.94 6.25
N CYS A 2 4.97 -0.48 6.69
CA CYS A 2 3.87 -0.10 5.80
C CYS A 2 3.38 1.31 6.09
N ILE A 3 2.87 1.99 5.06
CA ILE A 3 2.07 3.21 5.20
C ILE A 3 0.57 2.86 5.15
N ARG A 4 -0.24 3.58 5.94
CA ARG A 4 -1.70 3.51 5.87
C ARG A 4 -2.22 4.81 5.27
N CYS A 5 -2.92 4.71 4.14
CA CYS A 5 -3.58 5.87 3.54
C CYS A 5 -4.55 6.52 4.56
N PRO A 6 -4.47 7.83 4.80
CA PRO A 6 -5.35 8.48 5.79
C PRO A 6 -6.82 8.49 5.37
N LEU A 7 -7.10 8.46 4.06
CA LEU A 7 -8.46 8.49 3.51
C LEU A 7 -9.11 7.10 3.56
N HIS A 8 -8.52 6.11 2.88
CA HIS A 8 -9.16 4.81 2.63
C HIS A 8 -8.55 3.65 3.44
N ARG A 9 -7.56 3.93 4.29
CA ARG A 9 -6.87 2.95 5.15
C ARG A 9 -6.20 1.78 4.41
N TYR A 10 -5.94 1.92 3.11
CA TYR A 10 -5.12 0.97 2.37
C TYR A 10 -3.74 0.86 2.99
N VAL A 11 -3.30 -0.39 3.19
CA VAL A 11 -1.99 -0.74 3.74
C VAL A 11 -1.06 -1.00 2.56
N ILE A 12 0.03 -0.25 2.47
CA ILE A 12 0.99 -0.35 1.37
C ILE A 12 2.40 -0.55 1.93
N SER A 13 3.11 -1.56 1.45
CA SER A 13 4.53 -1.79 1.77
C SER A 13 5.38 -0.60 1.34
N ILE A 14 6.19 -0.06 2.26
CA ILE A 14 7.16 1.01 1.92
C ILE A 14 8.27 0.48 1.01
N GLU A 15 8.63 -0.79 1.18
CA GLU A 15 9.73 -1.43 0.45
C GLU A 15 9.32 -1.85 -0.97
N THR A 16 8.18 -2.55 -1.08
CA THR A 16 7.77 -3.19 -2.34
C THR A 16 6.66 -2.45 -3.08
N GLY A 17 5.96 -1.53 -2.41
CA GLY A 17 4.77 -0.88 -2.98
C GLY A 17 3.55 -1.80 -3.11
N GLU A 18 3.60 -3.02 -2.57
CA GLU A 18 2.47 -3.94 -2.53
C GLU A 18 1.36 -3.43 -1.62
N SER A 19 0.12 -3.55 -2.09
CA SER A 19 -1.05 -3.26 -1.27
C SER A 19 -1.60 -4.54 -0.64
N PHE A 20 -1.89 -4.50 0.66
CA PHE A 20 -2.39 -5.65 1.40
C PHE A 20 -3.85 -5.47 1.82
N TYR A 21 -4.52 -6.60 2.01
CA TYR A 21 -5.83 -6.70 2.64
C TYR A 21 -5.89 -7.95 3.51
N GLN A 22 -6.76 -7.91 4.53
CA GLN A 22 -7.05 -9.07 5.36
C GLN A 22 -8.45 -9.57 4.99
N PRO A 23 -8.57 -10.73 4.33
CA PRO A 23 -9.87 -11.34 4.09
C PRO A 23 -10.54 -11.71 5.42
N VAL A 24 -11.85 -11.84 5.41
CA VAL A 24 -12.64 -12.26 6.57
C VAL A 24 -13.60 -13.36 6.13
N GLU A 25 -13.64 -14.44 6.89
CA GLU A 25 -14.71 -15.43 6.80
C GLU A 25 -15.74 -15.18 7.92
N PHE A 26 -17.00 -15.52 7.69
CA PHE A 26 -18.03 -15.39 8.71
C PHE A 26 -18.41 -16.78 9.22
N VAL A 27 -18.16 -17.03 10.50
CA VAL A 27 -18.47 -18.32 11.15
C VAL A 27 -19.62 -18.13 12.13
N LYS A 28 -20.57 -19.07 12.15
CA LYS A 28 -21.69 -19.04 13.10
C LYS A 28 -21.22 -19.43 14.50
N CYS A 29 -21.39 -18.56 15.48
CA CYS A 29 -21.09 -18.86 16.88
C CYS A 29 -22.04 -19.96 17.39
N PRO A 30 -21.53 -21.12 17.86
CA PRO A 30 -22.39 -22.21 18.33
C PRO A 30 -23.23 -21.81 19.56
N ARG A 31 -22.69 -20.94 20.42
CA ARG A 31 -23.34 -20.53 21.68
C ARG A 31 -24.43 -19.48 21.48
N THR A 32 -24.24 -18.53 20.57
CA THR A 32 -25.13 -17.37 20.41
C THR A 32 -25.90 -17.37 19.10
N GLY A 33 -25.56 -18.26 18.16
CA GLY A 33 -26.13 -18.31 16.82
C GLY A 33 -25.72 -17.14 15.90
N LYS A 34 -24.98 -16.16 16.40
CA LYS A 34 -24.57 -14.95 15.64
C LYS A 34 -23.40 -15.27 14.69
N MET A 35 -23.37 -14.60 13.54
CA MET A 35 -22.20 -14.63 12.65
C MET A 35 -21.07 -13.78 13.24
N LEU A 36 -19.87 -14.34 13.29
CA LEU A 36 -18.66 -13.68 13.77
C LEU A 36 -17.66 -13.54 12.61
N PRO A 37 -17.10 -12.35 12.38
CA PRO A 37 -16.02 -12.17 11.41
C PRO A 37 -14.72 -12.77 11.98
N VAL A 38 -14.11 -13.70 11.25
CA VAL A 38 -12.82 -14.30 11.55
C VAL A 38 -11.82 -13.80 10.50
N PRO A 39 -10.85 -12.97 10.89
CA PRO A 39 -9.82 -12.52 9.98
C PRO A 39 -8.93 -13.68 9.52
N LEU A 40 -8.77 -13.81 8.21
CA LEU A 40 -7.87 -14.76 7.57
C LEU A 40 -6.45 -14.18 7.45
N PRO A 41 -5.45 -14.99 7.05
CA PRO A 41 -4.12 -14.46 6.75
C PRO A 41 -4.14 -13.36 5.71
N TRP A 42 -3.28 -12.36 5.90
CA TRP A 42 -3.11 -11.25 4.97
C TRP A 42 -2.79 -11.72 3.55
N LYS A 43 -3.28 -10.97 2.57
CA LYS A 43 -3.08 -11.23 1.14
C LYS A 43 -2.57 -9.97 0.45
N SER A 44 -1.73 -10.17 -0.57
CA SER A 44 -1.26 -9.10 -1.46
C SER A 44 -2.23 -8.91 -2.63
N LYS A 45 -2.44 -7.65 -3.04
CA LYS A 45 -3.08 -7.26 -4.30
C LYS A 45 -2.05 -7.02 -5.42
N GLY A 46 -0.78 -7.32 -5.16
CA GLY A 46 0.37 -6.95 -5.98
C GLY A 46 0.79 -5.49 -5.77
N VAL A 47 1.79 -5.06 -6.54
CA VAL A 47 2.34 -3.69 -6.50
C VAL A 47 1.26 -2.69 -6.95
N LYS A 48 0.92 -1.73 -6.09
CA LYS A 48 -0.06 -0.67 -6.38
C LYS A 48 0.51 0.74 -6.26
N GLN A 49 1.60 0.90 -5.50
CA GLN A 49 2.35 2.16 -5.38
C GLN A 49 3.76 1.97 -5.93
N ARG A 50 4.30 2.95 -6.66
CA ARG A 50 5.66 2.86 -7.22
C ARG A 50 6.67 3.24 -6.15
N PRO A 51 7.49 2.32 -5.61
CA PRO A 51 8.62 2.72 -4.79
C PRO A 51 9.69 3.36 -5.67
N HIS A 52 10.38 4.35 -5.11
CA HIS A 52 11.56 4.96 -5.69
C HIS A 52 12.76 4.69 -4.79
N MET A 53 13.96 4.73 -5.36
CA MET A 53 15.16 4.46 -4.56
C MET A 53 15.50 5.70 -3.74
N ALA A 54 15.73 5.51 -2.45
CA ALA A 54 16.13 6.58 -1.54
C ALA A 54 17.50 6.26 -0.91
N LYS A 55 18.39 7.25 -0.84
CA LYS A 55 19.69 7.16 -0.17
C LYS A 55 19.84 8.34 0.79
N VAL A 56 20.26 8.06 2.02
CA VAL A 56 20.67 9.09 2.98
C VAL A 56 22.18 9.26 2.90
N GLU A 57 22.65 10.51 2.80
CA GLU A 57 24.07 10.86 2.77
C GLU A 57 24.30 12.14 3.57
N GLY A 58 24.95 12.00 4.73
CA GLY A 58 25.03 13.07 5.72
C GLY A 58 23.64 13.50 6.19
N GLN A 59 23.32 14.79 6.05
CA GLN A 59 22.00 15.37 6.37
C GLN A 59 21.08 15.50 5.13
N ARG A 60 21.39 14.81 4.03
CA ARG A 60 20.63 14.89 2.78
C ARG A 60 19.94 13.57 2.44
N VAL A 61 18.80 13.67 1.79
CA VAL A 61 18.05 12.54 1.21
C VAL A 61 18.05 12.69 -0.31
N TRP A 62 18.58 11.70 -0.99
CA TRP A 62 18.60 11.61 -2.45
C TRP A 62 17.56 10.60 -2.92
N ILE A 63 16.78 10.96 -3.93
CA ILE A 63 15.76 10.10 -4.53
C ILE A 63 16.10 9.85 -6.00
N SER A 64 16.16 8.59 -6.41
CA SER A 64 16.24 8.18 -7.82
C SER A 64 14.91 7.61 -8.28
N LEU A 65 14.33 8.24 -9.29
CA LEU A 65 13.04 7.86 -9.85
C LEU A 65 13.17 6.58 -10.68
N VAL A 66 12.54 5.52 -10.22
CA VAL A 66 12.41 4.27 -10.96
C VAL A 66 11.58 4.48 -12.23
N ALA A 67 12.10 4.03 -13.37
CA ALA A 67 11.44 4.14 -14.67
C ALA A 67 10.09 3.40 -14.72
N ARG A 68 9.14 3.93 -15.51
CA ARG A 68 7.82 3.34 -15.73
C ARG A 68 7.88 2.27 -16.83
N THR A 69 8.59 1.18 -16.57
CA THR A 69 8.70 0.06 -17.53
C THR A 69 7.37 -0.66 -17.74
N GLN A 70 6.53 -0.72 -16.71
CA GLN A 70 5.16 -1.22 -16.74
C GLN A 70 4.24 -0.28 -15.97
N PRO A 71 3.01 -0.05 -16.44
CA PRO A 71 2.05 0.80 -15.75
C PRO A 71 1.56 0.14 -14.47
N ILE A 72 1.48 0.91 -13.39
CA ILE A 72 0.84 0.49 -12.15
C ILE A 72 -0.20 1.52 -11.69
N ALA A 73 -1.04 1.13 -10.73
CA ALA A 73 -2.21 1.91 -10.32
C ALA A 73 -1.87 3.36 -9.90
N SER A 74 -0.75 3.58 -9.21
CA SER A 74 -0.33 4.92 -8.78
C SER A 74 0.06 5.85 -9.93
N ASP A 75 0.45 5.33 -11.09
CA ASP A 75 0.99 6.13 -12.19
C ASP A 75 -0.06 7.12 -12.75
N LYS A 76 -1.35 6.76 -12.68
CA LYS A 76 -2.48 7.64 -13.06
C LYS A 76 -2.51 8.94 -12.27
N TYR A 77 -2.08 8.90 -11.01
CA TYR A 77 -2.09 10.05 -10.10
C TYR A 77 -0.71 10.71 -9.98
N ALA A 78 0.33 10.09 -10.55
CA ALA A 78 1.69 10.59 -10.56
C ALA A 78 1.89 11.60 -11.71
N VAL A 79 1.13 12.69 -11.68
CA VAL A 79 1.32 13.86 -12.53
C VAL A 79 2.08 14.92 -11.75
N ALA A 80 3.14 15.44 -12.35
CA ALA A 80 3.89 16.55 -11.77
C ALA A 80 3.09 17.84 -12.04
N THR A 81 2.19 18.22 -11.13
CA THR A 81 1.79 19.64 -11.05
C THR A 81 2.87 20.34 -10.26
N LEU A 82 3.99 20.62 -10.92
CA LEU A 82 5.01 21.52 -10.40
C LEU A 82 4.42 22.93 -10.43
N ASN A 83 3.62 23.28 -9.42
CA ASN A 83 3.42 24.69 -9.07
C ASN A 83 4.74 25.17 -8.49
N ARG A 84 5.68 25.51 -9.36
CA ARG A 84 6.84 26.33 -9.02
C ARG A 84 6.32 27.77 -8.97
N GLU A 85 5.88 28.19 -7.79
CA GLU A 85 5.87 29.61 -7.43
C GLU A 85 7.29 30.05 -7.07
#